data_AF-A0A966D6Y0-F1
#
_entry.id   AF-A0A966D6Y0-F1
#
_cell.length_a   1.000
_cell.length_b   1.000
_cell.length_c   1.000
_cell.angle_alpha   90.00
_cell.angle_beta   90.00
_cell.angle_gamma   90.00
#
_symmetry.space_group_name_H-M   'P 1'
#
loop_
_entity.id
_entity.type
_entity.pdbx_description
1 polymer ?
#
loop_
_entity_poly.entity_id
_entity_poly.type
_entity_poly.pdbx_seq_one_letter_code
_entity_poly.pdbx_strand_id
1 'polypeptide(L)'
;MSTIDYSRRPEGYFEPSDPGELMLSRITGAIRREAVRKMVREGGMNAVPEGFGNEELSEGHRRAWGLIHPMCMGGEFLLPCEPGELEIARLIIRSTTYDVLSVRAKRVKNRIRVRVDDEYDGETLNKKHSCISVRPLTLGRLIDLVIVGWDVFECLERNYPGDLEGQLGFFWAESRFYPDFDQALREKVQEHFRAHHEEEEEEE
;
A
#
# COMPACT_ATOMS: atom_id res chain seq x y z
N MET A 1 17.75 9.61 -16.24
CA MET A 1 16.98 8.44 -16.72
C MET A 1 16.88 7.46 -15.58
N SER A 2 15.67 7.20 -15.10
CA SER A 2 15.40 6.21 -14.05
C SER A 2 15.80 4.81 -14.53
N THR A 3 16.54 4.07 -13.71
CA THR A 3 17.01 2.69 -14.00
C THR A 3 15.98 1.62 -13.63
N ILE A 4 14.72 2.01 -13.41
CA ILE A 4 13.67 1.11 -12.95
C ILE A 4 13.24 0.16 -14.08
N ASP A 5 13.31 -1.14 -13.81
CA ASP A 5 12.78 -2.17 -14.71
C ASP A 5 11.28 -2.39 -14.45
N TYR A 6 10.43 -1.67 -15.18
CA TYR A 6 8.98 -1.84 -15.14
C TYR A 6 8.49 -3.22 -15.62
N SER A 7 9.34 -3.99 -16.32
CA SER A 7 9.04 -5.34 -16.78
C SER A 7 9.33 -6.41 -15.72
N ARG A 8 10.06 -6.05 -14.65
CA ARG A 8 10.40 -6.92 -13.53
C ARG A 8 9.18 -7.62 -12.99
N ARG A 9 9.31 -8.92 -12.78
CA ARG A 9 8.23 -9.79 -12.30
C ARG A 9 8.77 -10.74 -11.21
N PRO A 10 8.09 -10.84 -10.06
CA PRO A 10 8.41 -11.86 -9.06
C PRO A 10 8.21 -13.27 -9.60
N GLU A 11 8.97 -14.24 -9.10
CA GLU A 11 8.81 -15.66 -9.47
C GLU A 11 7.46 -16.21 -8.98
N GLY A 12 7.03 -15.80 -7.78
CA GLY A 12 5.77 -16.17 -7.17
C GLY A 12 5.41 -15.25 -6.00
N TYR A 13 4.15 -15.29 -5.58
CA TYR A 13 3.67 -14.58 -4.37
C TYR A 13 3.50 -15.48 -3.16
N PHE A 14 3.34 -16.79 -3.37
CA PHE A 14 2.80 -17.72 -2.37
C PHE A 14 3.85 -18.66 -1.80
N GLU A 15 5.14 -18.36 -2.00
CA GLU A 15 6.24 -19.14 -1.43
C GLU A 15 6.24 -19.05 0.11
N PRO A 16 6.76 -20.08 0.81
CA PRO A 16 6.87 -20.05 2.26
C PRO A 16 7.60 -18.80 2.73
N SER A 17 6.99 -18.07 3.66
CA SER A 17 7.56 -16.89 4.30
C SER A 17 8.01 -17.24 5.72
N ASP A 18 9.03 -16.53 6.21
CA ASP A 18 9.35 -16.55 7.63
C ASP A 18 8.07 -16.22 8.44
N PRO A 19 7.74 -16.98 9.50
CA PRO A 19 6.51 -16.75 10.27
C PRO A 19 6.40 -15.34 10.85
N GLY A 20 7.53 -14.71 11.20
CA GLY A 20 7.58 -13.33 11.67
C GLY A 20 7.27 -12.33 10.55
N GLU A 21 7.87 -12.50 9.38
CA GLU A 21 7.52 -11.71 8.20
C GLU A 21 6.05 -11.87 7.80
N LEU A 22 5.52 -13.10 7.86
CA LEU A 22 4.12 -13.36 7.55
C LEU A 22 3.21 -12.65 8.53
N MET A 23 3.47 -12.77 9.85
CA MET A 23 2.74 -12.05 10.88
C MET A 23 2.78 -10.53 10.66
N LEU A 24 3.96 -9.95 10.39
CA LEU A 24 4.10 -8.53 10.10
C LEU A 24 3.32 -8.12 8.84
N SER A 25 3.34 -8.93 7.79
CA SER A 25 2.59 -8.65 6.55
C SER A 25 1.07 -8.71 6.73
N ARG A 26 0.59 -9.40 7.77
CA ARG A 26 -0.84 -9.50 8.10
C ARG A 26 -1.35 -8.33 8.91
N ILE A 27 -0.49 -7.63 9.66
CA ILE A 27 -0.91 -6.47 10.45
C ILE A 27 -1.44 -5.38 9.50
N THR A 28 -2.71 -5.03 9.62
CA THR A 28 -3.36 -4.08 8.71
C THR A 28 -2.88 -2.65 8.92
N GLY A 29 -2.76 -2.21 10.18
CA GLY A 29 -2.33 -0.87 10.54
C GLY A 29 -0.89 -0.55 10.18
N ALA A 30 -0.65 0.56 9.46
CA ALA A 30 0.67 0.94 8.99
C ALA A 30 1.64 1.26 10.14
N ILE A 31 1.25 2.17 11.04
CA ILE A 31 2.09 2.56 12.18
C ILE A 31 2.26 1.42 13.19
N ARG A 32 1.21 0.61 13.38
CA ARG A 32 1.29 -0.57 14.26
C ARG A 32 2.25 -1.62 13.71
N ARG A 33 2.23 -1.88 12.39
CA ARG A 33 3.14 -2.81 11.74
C ARG A 33 4.60 -2.43 12.00
N GLU A 34 4.94 -1.15 11.90
CA GLU A 34 6.29 -0.66 12.21
C GLU A 34 6.64 -0.80 13.70
N ALA A 35 5.70 -0.46 14.59
CA ALA A 35 5.90 -0.62 16.02
C ALA A 35 6.17 -2.08 16.40
N VAL A 36 5.36 -3.02 15.87
CA VAL A 36 5.53 -4.46 16.10
C VAL A 36 6.85 -4.96 15.49
N ARG A 37 7.20 -4.52 14.27
CA ARG A 37 8.49 -4.87 13.65
C ARG A 37 9.66 -4.46 14.53
N LYS A 38 9.61 -3.26 15.11
CA LYS A 38 10.62 -2.76 16.04
C LYS A 38 10.69 -3.61 17.32
N MET A 39 9.54 -3.92 17.93
CA MET A 39 9.47 -4.79 19.12
C MET A 39 10.07 -6.17 18.86
N VAL A 40 9.71 -6.81 17.73
CA VAL A 40 10.24 -8.13 17.36
C VAL A 40 11.75 -8.08 17.12
N ARG A 41 12.25 -7.03 16.46
CA ARG A 41 13.68 -6.86 16.22
C ARG A 41 14.49 -6.67 17.51
N GLU A 42 13.93 -5.96 18.49
CA GLU A 42 14.65 -5.58 19.73
C GLU A 42 14.50 -6.61 20.86
N GLY A 43 13.36 -7.28 20.95
CA GLY A 43 13.04 -8.21 22.06
C GLY A 43 12.43 -9.55 21.63
N GLY A 44 12.39 -9.85 20.33
CA GLY A 44 11.76 -11.05 19.79
C GLY A 44 10.24 -11.04 19.89
N MET A 45 9.61 -12.15 19.50
CA MET A 45 8.14 -12.26 19.46
C MET A 45 7.47 -12.03 20.82
N ASN A 46 8.13 -12.40 21.92
CA ASN A 46 7.59 -12.23 23.28
C ASN A 46 7.52 -10.77 23.74
N ALA A 47 8.16 -9.84 23.00
CA ALA A 47 8.07 -8.41 23.28
C ALA A 47 6.77 -7.77 22.75
N VAL A 48 6.04 -8.46 21.87
CA VAL A 48 4.78 -7.97 21.30
C VAL A 48 3.64 -8.21 22.31
N PRO A 49 2.93 -7.16 22.75
CA PRO A 49 1.80 -7.33 23.66
C PRO A 49 0.71 -8.23 23.06
N GLU A 50 0.00 -8.95 23.92
CA GLU A 50 -1.08 -9.85 23.50
C GLU A 50 -2.12 -9.11 22.64
N GLY A 51 -2.48 -9.69 21.51
CA GLY A 51 -3.43 -9.12 20.56
C GLY A 51 -2.90 -7.94 19.71
N PHE A 52 -1.75 -7.34 20.06
CA PHE A 52 -1.17 -6.24 19.29
C PHE A 52 -0.52 -6.71 17.97
N GLY A 53 -0.11 -7.99 17.96
CA GLY A 53 0.41 -8.68 16.78
C GLY A 53 -0.63 -9.32 15.87
N ASN A 54 -1.92 -9.20 16.19
CA ASN A 54 -3.00 -9.76 15.37
C ASN A 54 -3.13 -8.99 14.05
N GLU A 55 -3.73 -9.64 13.04
CA GLU A 55 -4.09 -8.99 11.77
C GLU A 55 -4.92 -7.73 12.03
N GLU A 56 -6.01 -7.87 12.79
CA GLU A 56 -6.86 -6.77 13.25
C GLU A 56 -6.77 -6.55 14.77
N LEU A 57 -6.85 -5.28 15.17
CA LEU A 57 -7.08 -4.92 16.57
C LEU A 57 -8.53 -5.14 16.97
N SER A 58 -8.74 -5.56 18.22
CA SER A 58 -10.04 -5.46 18.88
C SER A 58 -10.49 -4.00 18.94
N GLU A 59 -11.79 -3.76 19.05
CA GLU A 59 -12.34 -2.39 19.13
C GLU A 59 -11.71 -1.58 20.28
N GLY A 60 -11.54 -2.20 21.45
CA GLY A 60 -10.88 -1.59 22.61
C GLY A 60 -9.42 -1.22 22.35
N HIS A 61 -8.65 -2.12 21.72
CA HIS A 61 -7.26 -1.83 21.35
C HIS A 61 -7.16 -0.76 20.28
N ARG A 62 -8.03 -0.80 19.26
CA ARG A 62 -8.08 0.20 18.18
C ARG A 62 -8.38 1.59 18.73
N ARG A 63 -9.35 1.70 19.65
CA ARG A 63 -9.67 2.97 20.33
C ARG A 63 -8.49 3.48 21.16
N ALA A 64 -7.86 2.62 21.97
CA ALA A 64 -6.70 3.01 22.76
C ALA A 64 -5.52 3.44 21.89
N TRP A 65 -5.30 2.74 20.78
CA TRP A 65 -4.24 3.03 19.81
C TRP A 65 -4.46 4.38 19.11
N GLY A 66 -5.69 4.67 18.69
CA GLY A 66 -6.06 5.96 18.08
C GLY A 66 -5.97 7.16 19.03
N LEU A 67 -6.04 6.95 20.35
CA LEU A 67 -5.85 8.03 21.34
C LEU A 67 -4.41 8.50 21.46
N ILE A 68 -3.43 7.73 20.98
CA ILE A 68 -2.02 8.13 20.99
C ILE A 68 -1.78 9.24 19.96
N HIS A 69 -2.24 9.02 18.72
CA HIS A 69 -2.20 9.98 17.63
C HIS A 69 -3.15 9.54 16.51
N PRO A 70 -3.83 10.46 15.78
CA PRO A 70 -4.72 10.09 14.68
C PRO A 70 -4.08 9.18 13.61
N MET A 71 -2.80 9.38 13.31
CA MET A 71 -2.02 8.53 12.39
C MET A 71 -1.98 7.04 12.77
N CYS A 72 -2.22 6.70 14.04
CA CYS A 72 -2.27 5.33 14.51
C CYS A 72 -3.51 4.59 13.97
N MET A 73 -4.50 5.31 13.43
CA MET A 73 -5.71 4.72 12.85
C MET A 73 -5.47 4.15 11.45
N GLY A 74 -4.44 4.62 10.75
CA GLY A 74 -4.16 4.27 9.36
C GLY A 74 -3.94 2.79 9.14
N GLY A 75 -4.82 2.20 8.35
CA GLY A 75 -4.90 0.78 8.02
C GLY A 75 -5.63 -0.06 9.07
N GLU A 76 -6.02 0.49 10.21
CA GLU A 76 -6.73 -0.29 11.25
C GLU A 76 -8.18 -0.60 10.88
N PHE A 77 -8.71 0.06 9.85
CA PHE A 77 -10.03 -0.19 9.29
C PHE A 77 -10.01 -1.03 8.01
N LEU A 78 -8.82 -1.38 7.49
CA LEU A 78 -8.70 -2.36 6.41
C LEU A 78 -9.26 -3.70 6.88
N LEU A 79 -10.16 -4.26 6.10
CA LEU A 79 -10.63 -5.63 6.30
C LEU A 79 -9.46 -6.61 6.23
N PRO A 80 -9.49 -7.73 6.98
CA PRO A 80 -8.45 -8.73 6.93
C PRO A 80 -8.37 -9.34 5.53
N CYS A 81 -7.22 -9.90 5.18
CA CYS A 81 -7.09 -10.64 3.94
C CYS A 81 -8.04 -11.85 3.92
N GLU A 82 -8.60 -12.18 2.76
CA GLU A 82 -9.37 -13.42 2.63
C GLU A 82 -8.48 -14.66 2.91
N PRO A 83 -9.07 -15.82 3.26
CA PRO A 83 -8.31 -17.07 3.33
C PRO A 83 -7.52 -17.34 2.05
N GLY A 84 -6.20 -17.48 2.18
CA GLY A 84 -5.26 -17.69 1.06
C GLY A 84 -4.93 -16.46 0.22
N GLU A 85 -5.39 -15.27 0.63
CA GLU A 85 -4.98 -13.98 0.08
C GLU A 85 -3.75 -13.44 0.84
N LEU A 86 -2.92 -12.65 0.16
CA LEU A 86 -1.71 -12.05 0.72
C LEU A 86 -1.59 -10.60 0.23
N GLU A 87 -1.25 -9.67 1.13
CA GLU A 87 -0.83 -8.32 0.75
C GLU A 87 0.55 -8.37 0.06
N ILE A 88 0.62 -7.93 -1.19
CA ILE A 88 1.83 -7.92 -2.00
C ILE A 88 2.48 -6.53 -2.10
N ALA A 89 1.69 -5.48 -1.88
CA ALA A 89 2.17 -4.10 -1.84
C ALA A 89 1.18 -3.25 -1.05
N ARG A 90 1.62 -2.09 -0.58
CA ARG A 90 0.73 -1.07 -0.03
C ARG A 90 1.21 0.34 -0.33
N LEU A 91 0.26 1.25 -0.38
CA LEU A 91 0.48 2.69 -0.49
C LEU A 91 -0.09 3.32 0.79
N ILE A 92 0.72 4.13 1.47
CA ILE A 92 0.31 4.85 2.66
C ILE A 92 0.29 6.34 2.33
N ILE A 93 -0.84 6.97 2.60
CA ILE A 93 -1.07 8.38 2.42
C ILE A 93 -0.74 9.08 3.72
N ARG A 94 0.04 10.15 3.70
CA ARG A 94 0.38 10.97 4.87
C ARG A 94 -0.74 11.98 5.17
N SER A 95 -1.99 11.51 5.14
CA SER A 95 -3.16 12.24 5.63
C SER A 95 -3.09 12.38 7.16
N THR A 96 -4.09 13.00 7.80
CA THR A 96 -4.17 13.03 9.27
C THR A 96 -4.22 11.62 9.88
N THR A 97 -4.93 10.71 9.21
CA THR A 97 -5.22 9.35 9.67
C THR A 97 -4.27 8.29 9.13
N TYR A 98 -3.47 8.62 8.13
CA TYR A 98 -2.53 7.72 7.47
C TYR A 98 -3.19 6.63 6.62
N ASP A 99 -4.17 7.02 5.80
CA ASP A 99 -5.00 6.11 4.99
C ASP A 99 -4.13 5.12 4.19
N VAL A 100 -4.51 3.86 4.21
CA VAL A 100 -3.74 2.76 3.62
C VAL A 100 -4.52 2.10 2.51
N LEU A 101 -3.84 1.94 1.38
CA LEU A 101 -4.28 1.11 0.26
C LEU A 101 -3.45 -0.16 0.23
N SER A 102 -4.14 -1.28 0.22
CA SER A 102 -3.55 -2.61 0.26
C SER A 102 -3.73 -3.27 -1.11
N VAL A 103 -2.64 -3.71 -1.74
CA VAL A 103 -2.71 -4.53 -2.95
C VAL A 103 -2.57 -5.98 -2.55
N ARG A 104 -3.59 -6.77 -2.86
CA ARG A 104 -3.74 -8.14 -2.38
C ARG A 104 -3.79 -9.13 -3.52
N ALA A 105 -3.12 -10.26 -3.38
CA ALA A 105 -3.09 -11.35 -4.34
C ALA A 105 -3.66 -12.63 -3.73
N LYS A 106 -4.55 -13.29 -4.46
CA LYS A 106 -5.14 -14.59 -4.09
C LYS A 106 -5.04 -15.57 -5.25
N ARG A 107 -4.62 -16.80 -4.96
CA ARG A 107 -4.62 -17.86 -5.95
C ARG A 107 -6.04 -18.35 -6.20
N VAL A 108 -6.46 -18.37 -7.46
CA VAL A 108 -7.78 -18.84 -7.90
C VAL A 108 -7.59 -19.84 -9.03
N LYS A 109 -7.73 -21.14 -8.72
CA LYS A 109 -7.40 -22.25 -9.63
C LYS A 109 -5.97 -22.11 -10.17
N ASN A 110 -5.82 -21.90 -11.48
CA ASN A 110 -4.54 -21.74 -12.17
C ASN A 110 -4.20 -20.27 -12.48
N ARG A 111 -4.85 -19.33 -11.78
CA ARG A 111 -4.68 -17.88 -11.95
C ARG A 111 -4.47 -17.21 -10.61
N ILE A 112 -4.13 -15.94 -10.67
CA ILE A 112 -3.95 -15.04 -9.54
C ILE A 112 -4.94 -13.91 -9.73
N ARG A 113 -5.86 -13.74 -8.77
CA ARG A 113 -6.66 -12.54 -8.64
C ARG A 113 -5.83 -11.52 -7.86
N VAL A 114 -5.69 -10.32 -8.39
CA VAL A 114 -5.04 -9.20 -7.70
C VAL A 114 -6.06 -8.08 -7.56
N ARG A 115 -6.20 -7.51 -6.37
CA ARG A 115 -7.11 -6.38 -6.10
C ARG A 115 -6.42 -5.32 -5.27
N VAL A 116 -6.84 -4.07 -5.43
CA VAL A 116 -6.63 -2.99 -4.47
C VAL A 116 -7.79 -3.03 -3.47
N ASP A 117 -7.48 -2.79 -2.21
CA ASP A 117 -8.42 -2.69 -1.08
C ASP A 117 -8.10 -1.40 -0.31
N ASP A 118 -9.11 -0.77 0.26
CA ASP A 118 -9.00 0.46 1.05
C ASP A 118 -9.67 0.30 2.43
N GLU A 119 -9.59 1.35 3.25
CA GLU A 119 -10.24 1.40 4.57
C GLU A 119 -11.74 1.69 4.52
N TYR A 120 -12.29 1.93 3.34
CA TYR A 120 -13.64 2.45 3.12
C TYR A 120 -14.52 1.43 2.38
N ASP A 121 -14.26 0.13 2.58
CA ASP A 121 -15.01 -0.99 1.97
C ASP A 121 -15.17 -0.87 0.44
N GLY A 122 -14.17 -0.30 -0.22
CA GLY A 122 -14.12 -0.08 -1.66
C GLY A 122 -14.95 1.09 -2.18
N GLU A 123 -15.54 1.91 -1.31
CA GLU A 123 -16.30 3.11 -1.71
C GLU A 123 -15.43 4.13 -2.45
N THR A 124 -14.12 4.15 -2.19
CA THR A 124 -13.17 5.06 -2.88
C THR A 124 -12.48 4.41 -4.08
N LEU A 125 -12.80 3.16 -4.40
CA LEU A 125 -12.15 2.42 -5.47
C LEU A 125 -12.91 2.52 -6.80
N ASN A 126 -12.15 2.71 -7.87
CA ASN A 126 -12.65 2.63 -9.22
C ASN A 126 -13.04 1.20 -9.60
N LYS A 127 -13.92 1.03 -10.59
CA LYS A 127 -14.32 -0.30 -11.11
C LYS A 127 -13.16 -1.19 -11.58
N LYS A 128 -12.01 -0.58 -11.89
CA LYS A 128 -10.79 -1.23 -12.37
C LYS A 128 -9.77 -1.50 -11.26
N HIS A 129 -10.19 -1.55 -9.99
CA HIS A 129 -9.34 -1.88 -8.84
C HIS A 129 -8.91 -3.36 -8.74
N SER A 130 -9.30 -4.22 -9.69
CA SER A 130 -8.88 -5.63 -9.68
C SER A 130 -8.58 -6.17 -11.08
N CYS A 131 -7.75 -7.21 -11.12
CA CYS A 131 -7.45 -7.94 -12.34
C CYS A 131 -7.16 -9.42 -12.07
N ILE A 132 -7.14 -10.21 -13.14
CA ILE A 132 -6.75 -11.62 -13.11
C ILE A 132 -5.54 -11.82 -14.01
N SER A 133 -4.54 -12.57 -13.52
CA SER A 133 -3.32 -12.89 -14.26
C SER A 133 -2.93 -14.36 -14.07
N VAL A 134 -2.21 -14.94 -15.03
CA VAL A 134 -1.68 -16.32 -14.92
C VAL A 134 -0.37 -16.36 -14.14
N ARG A 135 0.38 -15.25 -14.15
CA ARG A 135 1.66 -15.07 -13.45
C ARG A 135 1.60 -13.81 -12.56
N PRO A 136 2.49 -13.64 -11.57
CA PRO A 136 2.65 -12.38 -10.83
C PRO A 136 2.68 -11.17 -11.78
N LEU A 137 2.13 -10.02 -11.38
CA LEU A 137 2.15 -8.82 -12.22
C LEU A 137 3.58 -8.35 -12.49
N THR A 138 3.80 -7.62 -13.58
CA THR A 138 5.03 -6.83 -13.68
C THR A 138 4.90 -5.61 -12.76
N LEU A 139 6.03 -4.97 -12.42
CA LEU A 139 6.03 -3.71 -11.68
C LEU A 139 5.12 -2.66 -12.36
N GLY A 140 5.25 -2.46 -13.67
CA GLY A 140 4.39 -1.51 -14.41
C GLY A 140 2.90 -1.83 -14.27
N ARG A 141 2.51 -3.11 -14.41
CA ARG A 141 1.11 -3.51 -14.26
C ARG A 141 0.58 -3.36 -12.83
N LEU A 142 1.43 -3.50 -11.82
CA LEU A 142 1.08 -3.24 -10.43
C LEU A 142 0.81 -1.75 -10.22
N ILE A 143 1.68 -0.88 -10.73
CA ILE A 143 1.55 0.57 -10.63
C ILE A 143 0.29 1.04 -11.34
N ASP A 144 0.05 0.58 -12.59
CA ASP A 144 -1.16 0.91 -13.33
C ASP A 144 -2.42 0.52 -12.55
N LEU A 145 -2.41 -0.66 -11.91
CA LEU A 145 -3.53 -1.13 -11.10
C LEU A 145 -3.78 -0.22 -9.88
N VAL A 146 -2.74 0.26 -9.22
CA VAL A 146 -2.85 1.14 -8.05
C VAL A 146 -3.32 2.53 -8.47
N ILE A 147 -2.68 3.13 -9.48
CA ILE A 147 -3.04 4.45 -10.00
C ILE A 147 -4.49 4.46 -10.46
N VAL A 148 -4.89 3.52 -11.32
CA VAL A 148 -6.25 3.48 -11.88
C VAL A 148 -7.26 2.98 -10.84
N GLY A 149 -6.86 2.05 -9.97
CA GLY A 149 -7.74 1.42 -9.00
C GLY A 149 -8.27 2.35 -7.92
N TRP A 150 -7.49 3.36 -7.54
CA TRP A 150 -7.85 4.31 -6.48
C TRP A 150 -7.83 5.78 -6.93
N ASP A 151 -7.36 6.07 -8.15
CA ASP A 151 -7.16 7.43 -8.64
C ASP A 151 -6.14 8.22 -7.81
N VAL A 152 -4.91 7.71 -7.80
CA VAL A 152 -3.80 8.32 -7.04
C VAL A 152 -3.61 9.78 -7.44
N PHE A 153 -3.67 10.09 -8.74
CA PHE A 153 -3.43 11.46 -9.22
C PHE A 153 -4.50 12.43 -8.75
N GLU A 154 -5.79 12.07 -8.84
CA GLU A 154 -6.87 12.92 -8.33
C GLU A 154 -6.73 13.15 -6.82
N CYS A 155 -6.35 12.12 -6.05
CA CYS A 155 -6.10 12.27 -4.62
C CYS A 155 -4.98 13.28 -4.33
N LEU A 156 -3.84 13.16 -5.03
CA LEU A 156 -2.69 14.04 -4.84
C LEU A 156 -3.03 15.49 -5.21
N GLU A 157 -3.66 15.70 -6.37
CA GLU A 157 -4.04 17.02 -6.86
C GLU A 157 -5.03 17.73 -5.93
N ARG A 158 -6.00 17.01 -5.37
CA ARG A 158 -6.95 17.57 -4.40
C ARG A 158 -6.31 18.05 -3.10
N ASN A 159 -5.21 17.43 -2.69
CA ASN A 159 -4.55 17.77 -1.43
C ASN A 159 -3.41 18.78 -1.62
N TYR A 160 -2.71 18.72 -2.75
CA TYR A 160 -1.55 19.55 -3.08
C TYR A 160 -1.63 20.03 -4.53
N PRO A 161 -2.58 20.94 -4.84
CA PRO A 161 -2.79 21.38 -6.21
C PRO A 161 -1.60 22.20 -6.71
N GLY A 162 -1.07 21.82 -7.87
CA GLY A 162 0.12 22.47 -8.45
C GLY A 162 1.40 22.41 -7.59
N ASP A 163 1.47 21.54 -6.58
CA ASP A 163 2.63 21.40 -5.69
C ASP A 163 3.23 19.99 -5.74
N LEU A 164 4.18 19.78 -6.65
CA LEU A 164 4.86 18.49 -6.82
C LEU A 164 5.61 18.03 -5.56
N GLU A 165 6.23 18.95 -4.82
CA GLU A 165 6.96 18.60 -3.60
C GLU A 165 5.99 18.08 -2.53
N GLY A 166 4.86 18.78 -2.35
CA GLY A 166 3.75 18.35 -1.52
C GLY A 166 3.19 17.00 -1.93
N GLN A 167 2.88 16.80 -3.20
CA GLN A 167 2.36 15.53 -3.73
C GLN A 167 3.31 14.35 -3.47
N LEU A 168 4.62 14.53 -3.72
CA LEU A 168 5.62 13.49 -3.45
C LEU A 168 5.86 13.29 -1.95
N GLY A 169 5.71 14.34 -1.15
CA GLY A 169 5.80 14.31 0.30
C GLY A 169 4.60 13.65 0.99
N PHE A 170 3.46 13.55 0.28
CA PHE A 170 2.18 13.08 0.82
C PHE A 170 2.00 11.57 0.80
N PHE A 171 2.92 10.78 0.26
CA PHE A 171 2.80 9.33 0.31
C PHE A 171 4.15 8.60 0.38
N TRP A 172 4.07 7.34 0.76
CA TRP A 172 5.12 6.36 0.48
C TRP A 172 4.49 5.00 0.20
N ALA A 173 5.21 4.16 -0.54
CA ALA A 173 4.75 2.83 -0.88
C ALA A 173 5.73 1.76 -0.41
N GLU A 174 5.24 0.55 -0.17
CA GLU A 174 6.04 -0.57 0.27
C GLU A 174 5.63 -1.82 -0.48
N SER A 175 6.61 -2.63 -0.88
CA SER A 175 6.37 -3.97 -1.38
C SER A 175 7.56 -4.88 -1.13
N ARG A 176 7.28 -6.05 -0.56
CA ARG A 176 8.25 -7.15 -0.45
C ARG A 176 8.64 -7.70 -1.82
N PHE A 177 7.71 -7.71 -2.77
CA PHE A 177 7.88 -8.36 -4.07
C PHE A 177 8.44 -7.41 -5.12
N TYR A 178 8.27 -6.10 -4.91
CA TYR A 178 8.64 -5.04 -5.84
C TYR A 178 9.47 -3.96 -5.12
N PRO A 179 10.79 -4.17 -4.96
CA PRO A 179 11.68 -3.21 -4.30
C PRO A 179 11.60 -1.78 -4.85
N ASP A 180 11.36 -1.63 -6.15
CA ASP A 180 11.32 -0.34 -6.83
C ASP A 180 9.91 0.30 -6.82
N PHE A 181 8.94 -0.26 -6.09
CA PHE A 181 7.53 0.15 -6.15
C PHE A 181 7.31 1.62 -5.76
N ASP A 182 7.87 2.07 -4.64
CA ASP A 182 7.77 3.47 -4.21
C ASP A 182 8.38 4.43 -5.24
N GLN A 183 9.61 4.14 -5.66
CA GLN A 183 10.33 4.99 -6.61
C GLN A 183 9.62 5.07 -7.97
N ALA A 184 9.06 3.95 -8.43
CA ALA A 184 8.35 3.89 -9.70
C ALA A 184 7.00 4.62 -9.63
N LEU A 185 6.30 4.57 -8.48
CA LEU A 185 5.09 5.37 -8.29
C LEU A 185 5.42 6.86 -8.26
N ARG A 186 6.52 7.27 -7.60
CA ARG A 186 7.01 8.66 -7.63
C ARG A 186 7.35 9.14 -9.03
N GLU A 187 7.99 8.30 -9.85
CA GLU A 187 8.28 8.63 -11.27
C GLU A 187 6.98 8.87 -12.04
N LYS A 188 5.93 8.05 -11.83
CA LYS A 188 4.61 8.26 -12.45
C LYS A 188 3.89 9.52 -11.98
N VAL A 189 3.99 9.89 -10.71
CA VAL A 189 3.45 11.15 -10.20
C VAL A 189 4.18 12.34 -10.84
N GLN A 190 5.50 12.30 -10.94
CA GLN A 190 6.28 13.35 -11.62
C GLN A 190 5.90 13.47 -13.10
N GLU A 191 5.83 12.35 -13.83
CA GLU A 191 5.41 12.35 -15.24
C GLU A 191 4.01 12.96 -15.42
N HIS A 192 3.06 12.58 -14.56
CA HIS A 192 1.70 13.11 -14.62
C HIS A 192 1.65 14.60 -14.30
N PHE A 193 2.37 15.05 -13.26
CA PHE A 193 2.42 16.45 -12.85
C PHE A 193 2.94 17.34 -13.99
N ARG A 194 4.08 16.97 -14.60
CA ARG A 194 4.68 17.72 -15.71
C ARG A 194 3.72 17.86 -16.89
N ALA A 195 3.08 16.76 -17.27
CA ALA A 195 2.13 16.75 -18.39
C ALA A 195 0.89 17.62 -18.19
N HIS A 196 0.56 18.03 -16.96
CA HIS A 196 -0.63 18.83 -16.66
C HIS A 196 -0.33 20.25 -16.16
N HIS A 197 0.93 20.56 -15.82
CA HIS A 197 1.32 21.85 -15.24
C HIS A 197 2.49 22.55 -15.95
N GLU A 198 3.33 21.83 -16.72
CA GLU A 198 4.42 22.46 -17.47
C GLU A 198 3.98 22.90 -18.88
N GLU A 199 2.82 22.44 -19.40
CA GLU A 199 2.26 22.92 -20.67
C GLU A 199 1.63 24.33 -20.57
N GLU A 200 1.45 24.89 -19.37
CA GLU A 200 0.91 26.26 -19.17
C GLU A 200 1.99 27.36 -19.23
N GLU A 201 3.28 27.05 -19.18
CA GLU A 201 4.37 28.06 -19.19
C GLU A 201 4.85 28.47 -20.60
N GLU A 202 4.42 27.79 -21.68
CA GLU A 202 4.85 28.11 -23.07
C GLU A 202 3.91 29.06 -23.83
N GLU A 203 2.79 29.53 -23.23
CA GLU A 203 1.83 30.43 -23.87
C GLU A 203 1.78 31.89 -23.33
N GLU A 204 2.75 32.34 -22.51
CA GLU A 204 2.89 33.77 -22.11
C GLU A 204 4.00 34.55 -22.85
#